data_AF-X0YJ78-F1
#
_entry.id   AF-X0YJ78-F1
#
_cell.length_a   1.000
_cell.length_b   1.000
_cell.length_c   1.000
_cell.angle_alpha   90.00
_cell.angle_beta   90.00
_cell.angle_gamma   90.00
#
_symmetry.space_group_name_H-M   'P 1'
#
loop_
_entity.id
_entity.type
_entity.pdbx_description
1 polymer ?
#
loop_
_entity_poly.entity_id
_entity_poly.type
_entity_poly.pdbx_seq_one_letter_code
_entity_poly.pdbx_strand_id
1 'polypeptide(L)'
;MSKTISKSIGEGFAHNPIYAALAYDANDYFGGYQIKDVMWNTDYKAYFYDTDASIYATEAGKLAIGGATSITLTGTTIVVTGNQTISGTLTVTGALSYGSIGSTINQDLQGTLTVGVNNQGYDVQFYGDGDGKYWLWDTDKDTDEGGVTQVGTLGITGAVTIVGALSVSTTSTLTGDVTLEADLFSGSLNDGNDVTFYGDAGSGSWKWVFDQDNNGGVLLTGTFLQTGAMTITGALTVGVNETGHDVKFYGTTDAQLWFWDEGNNQMSVTGTTLLTGAVTIVGAVGITGKVTMVEDNQISFYDDT
;
A
#
# COMPACT_ATOMS: atom_id res chain seq x y z
N MET A 1 48.85 88.57 16.24
CA MET A 1 48.26 88.30 17.57
C MET A 1 47.82 86.85 17.60
N SER A 2 48.59 85.98 18.22
CA SER A 2 48.18 84.59 18.47
C SER A 2 47.30 84.57 19.71
N LYS A 3 46.07 84.07 19.60
CA LYS A 3 45.13 83.96 20.73
C LYS A 3 45.17 82.52 21.23
N THR A 4 46.01 82.26 22.23
CA THR A 4 45.99 81.00 22.97
C THR A 4 44.74 81.00 23.85
N ILE A 5 43.78 80.11 23.55
CA ILE A 5 42.64 79.84 24.42
C ILE A 5 43.09 78.72 25.36
N SER A 6 43.45 79.07 26.59
CA SER A 6 43.68 78.11 27.67
C SER A 6 42.35 77.85 28.37
N LYS A 7 41.72 76.69 28.15
CA LYS A 7 40.59 76.23 28.98
C LYS A 7 41.18 75.47 30.17
N SER A 8 41.04 76.03 31.37
CA SER A 8 41.48 75.42 32.62
C SER A 8 40.66 74.15 32.90
N ILE A 9 41.33 73.00 32.94
CA ILE A 9 40.76 71.79 33.53
C ILE A 9 40.88 72.00 35.05
N GLY A 10 39.76 72.28 35.71
CA GLY A 10 39.74 72.57 37.14
C GLY A 10 40.29 71.41 37.97
N GLU A 11 41.31 71.68 38.78
CA GLU A 11 41.79 70.80 39.83
C GLU A 11 40.73 70.71 40.93
N GLY A 12 40.07 69.56 41.04
CA GLY A 12 39.00 69.35 42.01
C GLY A 12 38.34 67.98 41.90
N PHE A 13 39.12 66.91 41.79
CA PHE A 13 38.59 65.55 41.89
C PHE A 13 39.42 64.73 42.86
N ALA A 14 39.07 64.84 44.14
CA ALA A 14 39.50 63.90 45.16
C ALA A 14 38.71 62.58 45.01
N HIS A 15 39.46 61.48 44.93
CA HIS A 15 39.07 60.10 45.30
C HIS A 15 37.58 59.71 45.14
N ASN A 16 37.20 59.36 43.92
CA ASN A 16 36.25 58.29 43.58
C ASN A 16 36.52 57.91 42.12
N PRO A 17 36.28 56.65 41.67
CA PRO A 17 36.71 56.22 40.34
C PRO A 17 36.14 57.15 39.29
N ILE A 18 37.06 57.81 38.60
CA ILE A 18 36.82 58.89 37.64
C ILE A 18 36.10 58.28 36.44
N TYR A 19 34.80 58.56 36.34
CA TYR A 19 34.08 58.46 35.08
C TYR A 19 34.59 59.59 34.21
N ALA A 20 35.27 59.27 33.12
CA ALA A 20 35.42 60.21 32.03
C ALA A 20 34.03 60.44 31.39
N ALA A 21 33.19 61.24 32.05
CA ALA A 21 32.32 62.10 31.28
C ALA A 21 33.28 63.02 30.52
N LEU A 22 33.45 62.77 29.22
CA LEU A 22 33.84 63.86 28.33
C LEU A 22 32.78 64.93 28.58
N ALA A 23 33.14 65.94 29.37
CA ALA A 23 32.26 67.04 29.73
C ALA A 23 31.98 67.84 28.46
N TYR A 24 31.05 67.35 27.67
CA TYR A 24 30.49 68.06 26.54
C TYR A 24 29.50 69.08 27.13
N ASP A 25 29.80 70.36 26.88
CA ASP A 25 28.95 71.51 27.19
C ASP A 25 27.59 71.32 26.49
N ALA A 26 26.51 71.88 27.04
CA ALA A 26 25.22 71.95 26.37
C ALA A 26 25.31 72.58 24.97
N ASN A 27 26.40 73.25 24.62
CA ASN A 27 26.68 73.82 23.28
C ASN A 27 27.62 72.99 22.41
N ASP A 28 28.02 71.79 22.82
CA ASP A 28 28.89 70.96 22.00
C ASP A 28 28.09 70.10 21.01
N TYR A 29 28.53 70.16 19.75
CA TYR A 29 27.92 69.50 18.62
C TYR A 29 28.91 68.49 18.03
N PHE A 30 28.45 67.27 17.75
CA PHE A 30 29.18 66.31 16.92
C PHE A 30 28.44 66.16 15.60
N GLY A 31 29.08 66.51 14.47
CA GLY A 31 28.46 66.44 13.15
C GLY A 31 27.22 67.34 12.94
N GLY A 32 27.04 68.38 13.76
CA GLY A 32 25.89 69.30 13.68
C GLY A 32 24.72 68.98 14.62
N TYR A 33 24.82 67.93 15.45
CA TYR A 33 23.79 67.56 16.44
C TYR A 33 24.29 67.75 17.87
N GLN A 34 23.44 68.30 18.74
CA GLN A 34 23.76 68.65 20.13
C GLN A 34 23.91 67.35 20.94
N ILE A 35 25.03 67.20 21.66
CA ILE A 35 25.34 66.00 22.46
C ILE A 35 24.55 66.03 23.78
N LYS A 36 23.22 65.88 23.71
CA LYS A 36 22.34 65.83 24.90
C LYS A 36 21.73 64.45 25.14
N ASP A 37 21.64 63.63 24.10
CA ASP A 37 20.75 62.46 24.12
C ASP A 37 21.50 61.13 24.25
N VAL A 38 22.83 61.15 24.47
CA VAL A 38 23.64 59.96 24.75
C VAL A 38 24.23 60.05 26.15
N MET A 39 23.64 59.34 27.10
CA MET A 39 24.12 59.29 28.49
C MET A 39 24.81 57.96 28.76
N TRP A 40 26.03 58.01 29.31
CA TRP A 40 26.73 56.83 29.83
C TRP A 40 26.46 56.71 31.32
N ASN A 41 25.93 55.56 31.77
CA ASN A 41 25.70 55.33 33.20
C ASN A 41 26.94 54.76 33.91
N THR A 42 26.83 54.55 35.23
CA THR A 42 27.88 53.96 36.07
C THR A 42 28.27 52.53 35.68
N ASP A 43 27.41 51.87 34.91
CA ASP A 43 27.60 50.50 34.40
C ASP A 43 28.10 50.48 32.94
N TYR A 44 28.56 51.63 32.43
CA TYR A 44 29.08 51.79 31.07
C TYR A 44 28.07 51.50 29.95
N LYS A 45 26.78 51.72 30.21
CA LYS A 45 25.71 51.61 29.22
C LYS A 45 25.40 52.97 28.61
N ALA A 46 25.33 53.04 27.29
CA ALA A 46 24.80 54.20 26.57
C ALA A 46 23.27 54.09 26.46
N TYR A 47 22.55 55.16 26.81
CA TYR A 47 21.10 55.28 26.63
C TYR A 47 20.77 56.39 25.65
N PHE A 48 19.80 56.14 24.79
CA PHE A 48 19.19 57.11 23.88
C PHE A 48 17.74 57.33 24.33
N TYR A 49 17.38 58.57 24.69
CA TYR A 49 16.02 58.93 25.12
C TYR A 49 15.24 59.59 23.98
N ASP A 50 15.12 58.90 22.86
CA ASP A 50 14.37 59.37 21.68
C ASP A 50 13.49 58.25 21.11
N THR A 51 12.30 58.61 20.63
CA THR A 51 11.28 57.69 20.12
C THR A 51 11.67 57.12 18.76
N ASP A 52 12.49 57.84 17.99
CA ASP A 52 12.96 57.46 16.66
C ASP A 52 14.50 57.33 16.59
N ALA A 53 15.12 57.03 17.74
CA ALA A 53 16.57 56.81 17.81
C ALA A 53 17.00 55.71 16.82
N SER A 54 17.89 56.05 15.90
CA SER A 54 18.46 55.10 14.95
C SER A 54 19.99 55.05 15.06
N ILE A 55 20.53 53.85 14.97
CA ILE A 55 21.96 53.61 14.84
C ILE A 55 22.15 52.97 13.47
N TYR A 56 22.73 53.70 12.54
CA TYR A 56 22.94 53.24 11.16
C TYR A 56 24.43 53.38 10.79
N ALA A 57 24.91 52.48 9.94
CA ALA A 57 26.17 52.66 9.23
C ALA A 57 25.86 53.18 7.82
N THR A 58 26.67 54.11 7.31
CA THR A 58 26.51 54.68 5.96
C THR A 58 26.90 53.65 4.88
N GLU A 59 26.67 53.98 3.60
CA GLU A 59 26.55 53.10 2.41
C GLU A 59 27.62 52.01 2.17
N ALA A 60 28.71 51.93 2.93
CA ALA A 60 29.69 50.85 2.85
C ALA A 60 30.18 50.30 4.22
N GLY A 61 29.60 50.77 5.33
CA GLY A 61 30.06 50.42 6.68
C GLY A 61 29.30 49.25 7.29
N LYS A 62 30.03 48.27 7.84
CA LYS A 62 29.45 47.28 8.75
C LYS A 62 29.25 47.94 10.11
N LEU A 63 28.01 48.08 10.58
CA LEU A 63 27.75 48.34 12.01
C LEU A 63 28.10 47.06 12.79
N ALA A 64 29.30 47.00 13.35
CA ALA A 64 29.74 45.89 14.17
C ALA A 64 29.42 46.18 15.64
N ILE A 65 28.39 45.54 16.17
CA ILE A 65 28.09 45.52 17.61
C ILE A 65 28.66 44.21 18.13
N GLY A 66 29.67 44.27 19.00
CA GLY A 66 30.29 43.10 19.63
C GLY A 66 29.95 43.06 21.11
N GLY A 67 29.42 41.94 21.58
CA GLY A 67 29.37 41.61 23.01
C GLY A 67 30.48 40.62 23.34
N ALA A 68 31.19 40.82 24.46
CA ALA A 68 32.20 39.86 24.91
C ALA A 68 31.61 38.46 25.23
N THR A 69 30.30 38.40 25.55
CA THR A 69 29.57 37.16 25.86
C THR A 69 28.23 37.06 25.13
N SER A 70 27.43 38.13 25.09
CA SER A 70 26.14 38.16 24.41
C SER A 70 25.73 39.57 24.02
N ILE A 71 24.80 39.67 23.07
CA ILE A 71 24.02 40.87 22.80
C ILE A 71 22.57 40.51 23.11
N THR A 72 21.94 41.24 24.01
CA THR A 72 20.53 41.02 24.38
C THR A 72 19.67 42.14 23.80
N LEU A 73 18.62 41.78 23.06
CA LEU A 73 17.61 42.69 22.54
C LEU A 73 16.26 42.29 23.15
N THR A 74 15.64 43.18 23.91
CA THR A 74 14.44 42.87 24.72
C THR A 74 13.14 43.46 24.16
N GLY A 75 13.18 44.03 22.95
CA GLY A 75 11.98 44.55 22.29
C GLY A 75 10.95 43.45 22.03
N THR A 76 9.66 43.80 22.06
CA THR A 76 8.56 42.88 21.72
C THR A 76 8.63 42.40 20.27
N THR A 77 9.17 43.25 19.40
CA THR A 77 9.39 42.97 17.98
C THR A 77 10.81 43.35 17.63
N ILE A 78 11.53 42.43 16.98
CA ILE A 78 12.82 42.70 16.35
C ILE A 78 12.63 42.40 14.87
N VAL A 79 12.68 43.44 14.03
CA VAL A 79 12.58 43.28 12.58
C VAL A 79 13.99 43.28 12.01
N VAL A 80 14.32 42.25 11.24
CA VAL A 80 15.53 42.25 10.42
C VAL A 80 15.15 42.01 8.98
N THR A 81 15.50 42.95 8.12
CA THR A 81 15.20 42.90 6.69
C THR A 81 16.40 42.34 5.92
N GLY A 82 16.15 41.50 4.93
CA GLY A 82 17.18 40.91 4.09
C GLY A 82 17.71 39.57 4.62
N ASN A 83 18.85 39.14 4.07
CA ASN A 83 19.42 37.83 4.37
C ASN A 83 20.19 37.85 5.69
N GLN A 84 19.93 36.87 6.54
CA GLN A 84 20.60 36.68 7.81
C GLN A 84 21.53 35.46 7.75
N THR A 85 22.77 35.63 8.19
CA THR A 85 23.72 34.52 8.36
C THR A 85 23.98 34.30 9.84
N ILE A 86 23.71 33.10 10.33
CA ILE A 86 24.01 32.67 11.71
C ILE A 86 25.07 31.57 11.62
N SER A 87 26.30 31.85 12.04
CA SER A 87 27.41 30.89 11.97
C SER A 87 27.42 29.86 13.11
N GLY A 88 26.40 29.87 13.97
CA GLY A 88 26.23 28.96 15.10
C GLY A 88 24.80 28.44 15.19
N THR A 89 24.41 28.00 16.38
CA THR A 89 23.06 27.46 16.62
C THR A 89 22.04 28.58 16.77
N LEU A 90 20.91 28.44 16.08
CA LEU A 90 19.69 29.20 16.36
C LEU A 90 18.80 28.37 17.30
N THR A 91 18.43 28.93 18.44
CA THR A 91 17.43 28.33 19.35
C THR A 91 16.18 29.20 19.33
N VAL A 92 15.03 28.59 19.04
CA VAL A 92 13.71 29.23 19.09
C VAL A 92 12.87 28.47 20.12
N THR A 93 12.48 29.14 21.20
CA THR A 93 11.66 28.53 22.26
C THR A 93 10.15 28.65 21.99
N GLY A 94 9.76 29.48 21.01
CA GLY A 94 8.37 29.67 20.57
C GLY A 94 8.10 29.08 19.18
N ALA A 95 7.06 29.58 18.52
CA ALA A 95 6.72 29.18 17.17
C ALA A 95 7.66 29.82 16.13
N LEU A 96 8.02 29.04 15.11
CA LEU A 96 8.70 29.53 13.92
C LEU A 96 7.77 29.29 12.72
N SER A 97 7.50 30.36 11.96
CA SER A 97 6.70 30.30 10.72
C SER A 97 7.58 30.68 9.55
N TYR A 98 7.46 29.94 8.45
CA TYR A 98 8.24 30.11 7.23
C TYR A 98 7.35 29.91 6.01
N GLY A 99 7.68 30.54 4.88
CA GLY A 99 7.00 30.29 3.61
C GLY A 99 7.51 29.02 2.92
N SER A 100 8.83 28.83 2.93
CA SER A 100 9.49 27.62 2.43
C SER A 100 10.77 27.35 3.23
N ILE A 101 11.18 26.09 3.27
CA ILE A 101 12.47 25.66 3.82
C ILE A 101 13.25 24.98 2.70
N GLY A 102 14.49 25.43 2.48
CA GLY A 102 15.49 24.71 1.71
C GLY A 102 16.61 24.23 2.63
N SER A 103 16.87 22.93 2.67
CA SER A 103 17.99 22.34 3.40
C SER A 103 18.81 21.46 2.47
N THR A 104 20.13 21.59 2.51
CA THR A 104 21.08 20.72 1.79
C THR A 104 21.69 19.65 2.70
N ILE A 105 21.33 19.64 3.99
CA ILE A 105 21.78 18.67 4.99
C ILE A 105 20.60 17.89 5.56
N ASN A 106 20.90 16.79 6.25
CA ASN A 106 19.89 15.99 6.95
C ASN A 106 19.17 16.82 8.01
N GLN A 107 17.85 16.66 8.07
CA GLN A 107 16.99 17.27 9.07
C GLN A 107 16.60 16.20 10.10
N ASP A 108 16.84 16.49 11.38
CA ASP A 108 16.42 15.64 12.49
C ASP A 108 15.30 16.33 13.28
N LEU A 109 14.16 15.66 13.37
CA LEU A 109 12.99 16.13 14.10
C LEU A 109 12.90 15.31 15.38
N GLN A 110 13.31 15.89 16.50
CA GLN A 110 13.20 15.26 17.83
C GLN A 110 11.76 15.16 18.35
N GLY A 111 10.77 15.56 17.54
CA GLY A 111 9.34 15.54 17.86
C GLY A 111 8.51 14.98 16.71
N THR A 112 7.19 15.19 16.75
CA THR A 112 6.28 14.71 15.71
C THR A 112 6.30 15.62 14.49
N LEU A 113 6.38 15.03 13.30
CA LEU A 113 6.00 15.71 12.05
C LEU A 113 4.50 15.52 11.84
N THR A 114 3.76 16.62 11.75
CA THR A 114 2.36 16.62 11.31
C THR A 114 2.28 17.45 10.03
N VAL A 115 1.72 16.87 8.98
CA VAL A 115 1.54 17.53 7.69
C VAL A 115 0.05 17.70 7.44
N GLY A 116 -0.38 18.95 7.19
CA GLY A 116 -1.80 19.29 7.01
C GLY A 116 -2.63 19.33 8.30
N VAL A 117 -3.90 19.72 8.15
CA VAL A 117 -4.93 19.64 9.19
C VAL A 117 -6.21 19.03 8.59
N ASN A 118 -7.08 18.46 9.43
CA ASN A 118 -8.28 17.78 8.95
C ASN A 118 -9.16 18.71 8.08
N ASN A 119 -9.65 18.19 6.96
CA ASN A 119 -10.47 18.86 5.95
C ASN A 119 -9.85 20.11 5.27
N GLN A 120 -8.56 20.39 5.49
CA GLN A 120 -7.83 21.53 4.90
C GLN A 120 -6.35 21.17 4.66
N GLY A 121 -6.07 19.90 4.40
CA GLY A 121 -4.72 19.43 4.09
C GLY A 121 -4.22 19.95 2.74
N TYR A 122 -2.98 19.61 2.42
CA TYR A 122 -2.39 19.76 1.09
C TYR A 122 -1.78 18.44 0.66
N ASP A 123 -1.60 18.26 -0.64
CA ASP A 123 -0.93 17.09 -1.19
C ASP A 123 0.47 16.92 -0.60
N VAL A 124 0.84 15.68 -0.32
CA VAL A 124 2.18 15.32 0.17
C VAL A 124 2.81 14.37 -0.83
N GLN A 125 3.92 14.81 -1.42
CA GLN A 125 4.64 14.04 -2.43
C GLN A 125 6.07 13.75 -1.99
N PHE A 126 6.42 12.46 -1.99
CA PHE A 126 7.79 11.99 -1.77
C PHE A 126 8.35 11.47 -3.09
N TYR A 127 9.44 12.07 -3.55
CA TYR A 127 10.13 11.63 -4.77
C TYR A 127 11.28 10.68 -4.44
N GLY A 128 11.46 9.69 -5.31
CA GLY A 128 12.73 8.97 -5.42
C GLY A 128 13.64 9.61 -6.46
N ASP A 129 14.83 9.02 -6.64
CA ASP A 129 15.79 9.41 -7.68
C ASP A 129 15.41 8.89 -9.08
N GLY A 130 14.41 7.99 -9.16
CA GLY A 130 13.91 7.46 -10.42
C GLY A 130 12.85 8.37 -11.05
N ASP A 131 12.98 8.62 -12.35
CA ASP A 131 12.03 9.44 -13.12
C ASP A 131 10.57 9.00 -12.92
N GLY A 132 9.74 9.94 -12.47
CA GLY A 132 8.31 9.77 -12.29
C GLY A 132 7.89 8.82 -11.17
N LYS A 133 8.80 8.39 -10.29
CA LYS A 133 8.48 7.54 -9.13
C LYS A 133 8.24 8.39 -7.90
N TYR A 134 7.08 8.20 -7.29
CA TYR A 134 6.71 8.94 -6.09
C TYR A 134 5.69 8.17 -5.25
N TRP A 135 5.59 8.56 -3.99
CA TRP A 135 4.42 8.34 -3.14
C TRP A 135 3.68 9.65 -3.03
N LEU A 136 2.39 9.66 -3.37
CA LEU A 136 1.53 10.83 -3.32
C LEU A 136 0.35 10.55 -2.40
N TRP A 137 0.18 11.41 -1.42
CA TRP A 137 -1.10 11.63 -0.79
C TRP A 137 -1.75 12.83 -1.48
N ASP A 138 -2.90 12.60 -2.11
CA ASP A 138 -3.63 13.60 -2.89
C ASP A 138 -4.93 13.94 -2.14
N THR A 139 -5.04 15.19 -1.73
CA THR A 139 -6.18 15.70 -0.96
C THR A 139 -7.48 15.71 -1.73
N ASP A 140 -7.44 15.96 -3.04
CA ASP A 140 -8.63 16.04 -3.89
C ASP A 140 -9.21 14.65 -4.18
N LYS A 141 -8.38 13.59 -4.02
CA LYS A 141 -8.78 12.18 -4.21
C LYS A 141 -9.36 11.52 -2.95
N ASP A 142 -9.32 12.20 -1.82
CA ASP A 142 -9.73 11.64 -0.51
C ASP A 142 -11.25 11.40 -0.38
N THR A 143 -12.04 11.84 -1.36
CA THR A 143 -13.52 11.80 -1.29
C THR A 143 -14.15 10.54 -1.89
N ASP A 144 -13.51 9.86 -2.85
CA ASP A 144 -14.06 8.67 -3.53
C ASP A 144 -13.12 7.44 -3.53
N GLU A 145 -11.80 7.63 -3.40
CA GLU A 145 -10.78 6.57 -3.47
C GLU A 145 -9.68 6.72 -2.40
N GLY A 146 -10.00 7.41 -1.29
CA GLY A 146 -9.03 7.90 -0.32
C GLY A 146 -7.88 6.95 -0.01
N GLY A 147 -6.65 7.43 -0.14
CA GLY A 147 -5.48 6.60 0.05
C GLY A 147 -4.17 7.19 -0.47
N VAL A 148 -3.11 6.40 -0.29
CA VAL A 148 -1.78 6.69 -0.84
C VAL A 148 -1.71 6.11 -2.25
N THR A 149 -1.38 6.96 -3.23
CA THR A 149 -1.04 6.49 -4.58
C THR A 149 0.44 6.17 -4.63
N GLN A 150 0.76 4.91 -4.97
CA GLN A 150 2.11 4.48 -5.26
C GLN A 150 2.31 4.26 -6.76
N VAL A 151 3.25 5.00 -7.35
CA VAL A 151 3.65 4.80 -8.74
C VAL A 151 4.97 4.04 -8.79
N GLY A 152 4.91 2.75 -9.15
CA GLY A 152 6.06 1.86 -9.27
C GLY A 152 5.89 0.55 -8.50
N THR A 153 7.01 -0.09 -8.15
CA THR A 153 7.01 -1.35 -7.40
C THR A 153 7.00 -1.08 -5.90
N LEU A 154 6.16 -1.81 -5.16
CA LEU A 154 6.20 -1.89 -3.69
C LEU A 154 6.89 -3.18 -3.26
N GLY A 155 8.09 -3.07 -2.66
CA GLY A 155 8.73 -4.19 -2.00
C GLY A 155 8.39 -4.19 -0.51
N ILE A 156 7.72 -5.23 -0.02
CA ILE A 156 7.45 -5.44 1.41
C ILE A 156 8.20 -6.69 1.85
N THR A 157 9.07 -6.55 2.84
CA THR A 157 9.72 -7.67 3.52
C THR A 157 8.98 -7.93 4.82
N GLY A 158 8.31 -9.08 4.94
CA GLY A 158 7.57 -9.48 6.12
C GLY A 158 6.09 -9.76 5.84
N ALA A 159 5.30 -9.93 6.91
CA ALA A 159 3.87 -10.20 6.81
C ALA A 159 3.08 -8.94 6.43
N VAL A 160 2.07 -9.13 5.57
CA VAL A 160 1.10 -8.09 5.20
C VAL A 160 -0.27 -8.51 5.70
N THR A 161 -0.96 -7.63 6.42
CA THR A 161 -2.35 -7.82 6.82
C THR A 161 -3.20 -6.75 6.14
N ILE A 162 -4.20 -7.19 5.38
CA ILE A 162 -5.19 -6.31 4.73
C ILE A 162 -6.51 -6.54 5.45
N VAL A 163 -7.07 -5.47 6.01
CA VAL A 163 -8.39 -5.50 6.63
C VAL A 163 -9.39 -4.98 5.61
N GLY A 164 -10.36 -5.80 5.24
CA GLY A 164 -11.34 -5.48 4.18
C GLY A 164 -11.01 -6.18 2.86
N ALA A 165 -11.49 -5.59 1.76
CA ALA A 165 -11.33 -6.17 0.42
C ALA A 165 -9.97 -5.80 -0.20
N LEU A 166 -9.35 -6.75 -0.89
CA LEU A 166 -8.23 -6.51 -1.80
C LEU A 166 -8.72 -6.73 -3.24
N SER A 167 -8.60 -5.70 -4.08
CA SER A 167 -8.87 -5.79 -5.52
C SER A 167 -7.55 -5.76 -6.30
N VAL A 168 -7.31 -6.79 -7.11
CA VAL A 168 -6.15 -6.85 -8.02
C VAL A 168 -6.67 -6.92 -9.46
N SER A 169 -6.33 -5.91 -10.27
CA SER A 169 -6.89 -5.72 -11.61
C SER A 169 -6.14 -6.44 -12.73
N THR A 170 -4.97 -7.01 -12.43
CA THR A 170 -4.13 -7.71 -13.41
C THR A 170 -3.75 -9.10 -12.91
N THR A 171 -2.48 -9.34 -12.61
CA THR A 171 -1.97 -10.65 -12.22
C THR A 171 -1.56 -10.65 -10.75
N SER A 172 -1.98 -11.68 -10.02
CA SER A 172 -1.43 -12.04 -8.71
C SER A 172 -0.67 -13.35 -8.84
N THR A 173 0.59 -13.37 -8.40
CA THR A 173 1.38 -14.59 -8.26
C THR A 173 1.64 -14.82 -6.77
N LEU A 174 1.14 -15.94 -6.25
CA LEU A 174 1.38 -16.38 -4.87
C LEU A 174 2.28 -17.61 -4.91
N THR A 175 3.33 -17.62 -4.09
CA THR A 175 4.30 -18.73 -4.00
C THR A 175 4.43 -19.20 -2.56
N GLY A 176 4.88 -20.45 -2.38
CA GLY A 176 4.89 -21.10 -1.08
C GLY A 176 3.51 -21.65 -0.71
N ASP A 177 3.28 -21.83 0.59
CA ASP A 177 1.99 -22.33 1.10
C ASP A 177 0.94 -21.22 1.03
N VAL A 178 -0.16 -21.49 0.31
CA VAL A 178 -1.32 -20.59 0.21
C VAL A 178 -2.49 -21.25 0.94
N THR A 179 -2.91 -20.65 2.05
CA THR A 179 -4.08 -21.09 2.82
C THR A 179 -5.21 -20.09 2.64
N LEU A 180 -6.40 -20.58 2.27
CA LEU A 180 -7.64 -19.81 2.22
C LEU A 180 -8.54 -20.34 3.34
N GLU A 181 -8.79 -19.52 4.36
CA GLU A 181 -9.64 -19.89 5.50
C GLU A 181 -11.14 -19.77 5.21
N ALA A 182 -11.49 -19.20 4.06
CA ALA A 182 -12.86 -18.99 3.61
C ALA A 182 -13.04 -19.43 2.15
N ASP A 183 -14.27 -19.35 1.67
CA ASP A 183 -14.64 -19.74 0.30
C ASP A 183 -13.82 -18.97 -0.75
N LEU A 184 -13.31 -19.70 -1.75
CA LEU A 184 -12.73 -19.13 -2.96
C LEU A 184 -13.82 -18.95 -4.02
N PHE A 185 -14.24 -17.71 -4.26
CA PHE A 185 -15.10 -17.37 -5.38
C PHE A 185 -14.26 -16.96 -6.58
N SER A 186 -14.45 -17.62 -7.71
CA SER A 186 -13.82 -17.28 -8.99
C SER A 186 -14.84 -16.72 -9.97
N GLY A 187 -14.68 -15.45 -10.34
CA GLY A 187 -15.56 -14.75 -11.27
C GLY A 187 -16.89 -14.29 -10.65
N SER A 188 -17.63 -13.46 -11.41
CA SER A 188 -19.05 -13.19 -11.14
C SER A 188 -19.90 -14.38 -11.60
N LEU A 189 -21.14 -14.51 -11.08
CA LEU A 189 -22.14 -15.40 -11.65
C LEU A 189 -22.27 -15.08 -13.16
N ASN A 190 -21.70 -15.94 -14.01
CA ASN A 190 -21.79 -15.97 -15.48
C ASN A 190 -20.67 -15.32 -16.34
N ASP A 191 -19.48 -15.01 -15.81
CA ASP A 191 -18.43 -14.38 -16.64
C ASP A 191 -17.48 -15.35 -17.38
N GLY A 192 -17.71 -16.67 -17.30
CA GLY A 192 -16.93 -17.65 -18.08
C GLY A 192 -15.42 -17.67 -17.76
N ASN A 193 -15.03 -17.19 -16.58
CA ASN A 193 -13.63 -17.27 -16.13
C ASN A 193 -13.37 -18.69 -15.59
N ASP A 194 -12.64 -19.48 -16.37
CA ASP A 194 -12.24 -20.83 -15.96
C ASP A 194 -11.23 -20.76 -14.81
N VAL A 195 -11.55 -21.41 -13.68
CA VAL A 195 -10.53 -21.70 -12.67
C VAL A 195 -9.65 -22.80 -13.22
N THR A 196 -8.54 -22.39 -13.81
CA THR A 196 -7.54 -23.33 -14.26
C THR A 196 -6.58 -23.61 -13.13
N PHE A 197 -6.44 -24.89 -12.93
CA PHE A 197 -5.71 -25.49 -11.86
C PHE A 197 -4.61 -26.29 -12.61
N TYR A 198 -3.30 -26.06 -12.35
CA TYR A 198 -2.14 -26.93 -12.68
C TYR A 198 -1.54 -27.76 -11.52
N GLY A 199 -1.31 -29.07 -11.74
CA GLY A 199 -0.51 -29.87 -10.81
C GLY A 199 0.96 -29.42 -10.84
N ASP A 200 1.75 -29.85 -9.85
CA ASP A 200 3.21 -29.63 -9.87
C ASP A 200 3.84 -30.16 -11.16
N ALA A 201 4.92 -29.54 -11.62
CA ALA A 201 5.59 -29.91 -12.87
C ALA A 201 5.98 -31.39 -12.85
N GLY A 202 5.37 -32.19 -13.72
CA GLY A 202 5.58 -33.64 -13.80
C GLY A 202 4.62 -34.48 -12.96
N SER A 203 3.80 -33.87 -12.10
CA SER A 203 2.64 -34.51 -11.49
C SER A 203 1.42 -34.24 -12.38
N GLY A 204 1.01 -35.22 -13.18
CA GLY A 204 -0.13 -35.10 -14.08
C GLY A 204 -1.49 -35.04 -13.36
N SER A 205 -1.57 -34.54 -12.11
CA SER A 205 -2.77 -34.69 -11.29
C SER A 205 -2.97 -33.53 -10.31
N TRP A 206 -4.17 -32.96 -10.37
CA TRP A 206 -4.77 -32.20 -9.29
C TRP A 206 -5.14 -33.13 -8.15
N LYS A 207 -4.51 -32.96 -6.99
CA LYS A 207 -4.88 -33.68 -5.77
C LYS A 207 -5.76 -32.76 -4.92
N TRP A 208 -7.07 -32.92 -5.05
CA TRP A 208 -7.99 -32.45 -4.00
C TRP A 208 -7.75 -33.37 -2.80
N VAL A 209 -6.99 -32.89 -1.81
CA VAL A 209 -6.83 -33.61 -0.55
C VAL A 209 -8.09 -33.34 0.26
N PHE A 210 -9.00 -34.32 0.31
CA PHE A 210 -10.04 -34.30 1.31
C PHE A 210 -9.35 -34.38 2.68
N ASP A 211 -9.66 -33.43 3.57
CA ASP A 211 -9.37 -33.59 4.99
C ASP A 211 -10.00 -34.90 5.48
N GLN A 212 -9.49 -35.49 6.56
CA GLN A 212 -9.82 -36.83 7.08
C GLN A 212 -11.28 -37.05 7.47
N ASP A 213 -12.17 -36.12 7.17
CA ASP A 213 -13.60 -36.26 7.31
C ASP A 213 -14.15 -37.03 6.11
N ASN A 214 -14.71 -38.22 6.37
CA ASN A 214 -15.11 -39.25 5.41
C ASN A 214 -16.27 -38.87 4.45
N ASN A 215 -16.43 -37.59 4.10
CA ASN A 215 -17.55 -37.05 3.33
C ASN A 215 -17.12 -36.04 2.25
N GLY A 216 -15.83 -35.79 2.05
CA GLY A 216 -15.34 -34.95 0.97
C GLY A 216 -15.56 -35.60 -0.40
N GLY A 217 -16.53 -35.12 -1.17
CA GLY A 217 -16.74 -35.47 -2.58
C GLY A 217 -16.53 -34.25 -3.47
N VAL A 218 -16.24 -34.47 -4.75
CA VAL A 218 -16.29 -33.40 -5.75
C VAL A 218 -17.73 -33.30 -6.27
N LEU A 219 -18.38 -32.16 -6.08
CA LEU A 219 -19.66 -31.86 -6.73
C LEU A 219 -19.38 -31.15 -8.06
N LEU A 220 -19.66 -31.82 -9.17
CA LEU A 220 -19.61 -31.23 -10.51
C LEU A 220 -21.04 -31.00 -10.98
N THR A 221 -21.41 -29.74 -11.22
CA THR A 221 -22.71 -29.40 -11.82
C THR A 221 -22.54 -29.16 -13.31
N GLY A 222 -23.29 -29.89 -14.15
CA GLY A 222 -23.25 -29.75 -15.61
C GLY A 222 -22.43 -30.83 -16.31
N THR A 223 -21.81 -30.48 -17.44
CA THR A 223 -21.07 -31.43 -18.28
C THR A 223 -19.65 -31.64 -17.76
N PHE A 224 -19.26 -32.90 -17.59
CA PHE A 224 -17.88 -33.31 -17.35
C PHE A 224 -17.28 -33.90 -18.63
N LEU A 225 -16.19 -33.32 -19.14
CA LEU A 225 -15.48 -33.81 -20.32
C LEU A 225 -14.15 -34.46 -19.93
N GLN A 226 -14.07 -35.79 -20.04
CA GLN A 226 -12.84 -36.55 -19.86
C GLN A 226 -12.36 -37.06 -21.24
N THR A 227 -11.18 -36.63 -21.65
CA THR A 227 -10.58 -37.05 -22.93
C THR A 227 -9.63 -38.26 -22.79
N GLY A 228 -9.12 -38.50 -21.58
CA GLY A 228 -8.24 -39.62 -21.26
C GLY A 228 -8.96 -40.81 -20.60
N ALA A 229 -8.20 -41.81 -20.17
CA ALA A 229 -8.76 -42.92 -19.41
C ALA A 229 -9.32 -42.44 -18.06
N MET A 230 -10.43 -43.03 -17.61
CA MET A 230 -11.00 -42.82 -16.28
C MET A 230 -10.91 -44.14 -15.49
N THR A 231 -10.38 -44.07 -14.27
CA THR A 231 -10.38 -45.19 -13.32
C THR A 231 -11.18 -44.77 -12.10
N ILE A 232 -12.24 -45.53 -11.78
CA ILE A 232 -13.01 -45.35 -10.55
C ILE A 232 -12.64 -46.48 -9.60
N THR A 233 -12.10 -46.12 -8.43
CA THR A 233 -11.86 -47.08 -7.35
C THR A 233 -13.07 -47.07 -6.43
N GLY A 234 -13.81 -48.18 -6.40
CA GLY A 234 -15.09 -48.27 -5.68
C GLY A 234 -16.27 -48.40 -6.63
N ALA A 235 -17.48 -48.10 -6.15
CA ALA A 235 -18.70 -48.22 -6.92
C ALA A 235 -18.93 -46.97 -7.80
N LEU A 236 -19.35 -47.18 -9.04
CA LEU A 236 -20.00 -46.16 -9.86
C LEU A 236 -21.51 -46.33 -9.72
N THR A 237 -22.18 -45.33 -9.16
CA THR A 237 -23.65 -45.24 -9.17
C THR A 237 -24.04 -44.15 -10.14
N VAL A 238 -24.98 -44.45 -11.04
CA VAL A 238 -25.51 -43.48 -12.00
C VAL A 238 -26.99 -43.30 -11.72
N GLY A 239 -27.40 -42.06 -11.45
CA GLY A 239 -28.76 -41.74 -11.01
C GLY A 239 -29.07 -42.19 -9.58
N VAL A 240 -30.28 -41.89 -9.12
CA VAL A 240 -30.85 -42.38 -7.85
C VAL A 240 -32.29 -42.83 -8.09
N ASN A 241 -32.90 -43.58 -7.16
CA ASN A 241 -34.27 -44.08 -7.34
C ASN A 241 -35.25 -42.92 -7.61
N GLU A 242 -36.23 -43.15 -8.48
CA GLU A 242 -37.23 -42.17 -8.96
C GLU A 242 -36.68 -40.99 -9.80
N THR A 243 -35.35 -40.84 -9.93
CA THR A 243 -34.71 -39.75 -10.70
C THR A 243 -33.43 -40.26 -11.39
N GLY A 244 -33.56 -41.38 -12.11
CA GLY A 244 -32.44 -41.99 -12.82
C GLY A 244 -32.03 -41.20 -14.07
N HIS A 245 -31.07 -41.75 -14.81
CA HIS A 245 -30.60 -41.18 -16.07
C HIS A 245 -30.37 -42.24 -17.14
N ASP A 246 -30.58 -41.84 -18.39
CA ASP A 246 -30.15 -42.56 -19.57
C ASP A 246 -28.63 -42.78 -19.59
N VAL A 247 -28.17 -43.99 -19.93
CA VAL A 247 -26.73 -44.30 -20.06
C VAL A 247 -26.44 -44.89 -21.42
N LYS A 248 -25.53 -44.26 -22.17
CA LYS A 248 -25.12 -44.70 -23.50
C LYS A 248 -23.63 -45.00 -23.53
N PHE A 249 -23.27 -46.20 -23.96
CA PHE A 249 -21.88 -46.54 -24.31
C PHE A 249 -21.77 -46.65 -25.82
N TYR A 250 -20.99 -45.74 -26.40
CA TYR A 250 -20.75 -45.69 -27.83
C TYR A 250 -19.48 -46.44 -28.20
N GLY A 251 -19.54 -47.20 -29.28
CA GLY A 251 -18.36 -47.65 -30.00
C GLY A 251 -17.94 -46.64 -31.08
N THR A 252 -17.07 -47.09 -31.98
CA THR A 252 -16.65 -46.32 -33.16
C THR A 252 -17.56 -46.51 -34.38
N THR A 253 -18.45 -47.51 -34.35
CA THR A 253 -19.35 -47.83 -35.46
C THR A 253 -20.67 -47.10 -35.27
N ASP A 254 -21.12 -46.39 -36.31
CA ASP A 254 -22.36 -45.63 -36.29
C ASP A 254 -23.57 -46.49 -35.88
N ALA A 255 -24.45 -45.90 -35.07
CA ALA A 255 -25.67 -46.51 -34.55
C ALA A 255 -25.51 -47.78 -33.69
N GLN A 256 -24.28 -48.23 -33.40
CA GLN A 256 -24.03 -49.34 -32.47
C GLN A 256 -23.73 -48.81 -31.07
N LEU A 257 -24.50 -49.24 -30.09
CA LEU A 257 -24.35 -48.82 -28.70
C LEU A 257 -25.03 -49.79 -27.72
N TRP A 258 -24.61 -49.70 -26.46
CA TRP A 258 -25.35 -50.21 -25.31
C TRP A 258 -26.13 -49.05 -24.68
N PHE A 259 -27.42 -49.22 -24.50
CA PHE A 259 -28.32 -48.21 -23.94
C PHE A 259 -29.03 -48.74 -22.71
N TRP A 260 -28.94 -47.99 -21.62
CA TRP A 260 -29.95 -48.01 -20.58
C TRP A 260 -30.91 -46.85 -20.79
N ASP A 261 -32.18 -47.15 -21.06
CA ASP A 261 -33.27 -46.19 -21.18
C ASP A 261 -34.02 -46.14 -19.85
N GLU A 262 -33.94 -45.02 -19.16
CA GLU A 262 -34.57 -44.85 -17.85
C GLU A 262 -36.09 -44.69 -17.97
N GLY A 263 -36.56 -43.95 -18.97
CA GLY A 263 -37.98 -43.68 -19.18
C GLY A 263 -38.77 -44.95 -19.56
N ASN A 264 -38.12 -45.88 -20.25
CA ASN A 264 -38.70 -47.16 -20.65
C ASN A 264 -38.31 -48.33 -19.74
N ASN A 265 -37.44 -48.11 -18.76
CA ASN A 265 -36.88 -49.13 -17.86
C ASN A 265 -36.36 -50.35 -18.63
N GLN A 266 -35.57 -50.10 -19.68
CA GLN A 266 -35.13 -51.13 -20.61
C GLN A 266 -33.64 -51.00 -20.93
N MET A 267 -32.94 -52.15 -20.90
CA MET A 267 -31.64 -52.29 -21.55
C MET A 267 -31.82 -52.67 -23.02
N SER A 268 -31.17 -51.94 -23.92
CA SER A 268 -31.11 -52.26 -25.35
C SER A 268 -29.67 -52.32 -25.84
N VAL A 269 -29.38 -53.28 -26.71
CA VAL A 269 -28.09 -53.39 -27.40
C VAL A 269 -28.33 -53.40 -28.89
N THR A 270 -27.86 -52.36 -29.57
CA THR A 270 -27.95 -52.27 -31.02
C THR A 270 -26.62 -52.71 -31.63
N GLY A 271 -26.62 -53.85 -32.32
CA GLY A 271 -25.44 -54.43 -32.95
C GLY A 271 -25.30 -55.92 -32.66
N THR A 272 -24.07 -56.43 -32.75
CA THR A 272 -23.77 -57.83 -32.45
C THR A 272 -23.44 -57.98 -30.97
N THR A 273 -24.18 -58.83 -30.25
CA THR A 273 -23.79 -59.29 -28.91
C THR A 273 -23.21 -60.69 -29.01
N LEU A 274 -21.97 -60.86 -28.55
CA LEU A 274 -21.35 -62.18 -28.38
C LEU A 274 -21.38 -62.53 -26.89
N LEU A 275 -22.15 -63.55 -26.54
CA LEU A 275 -22.14 -64.14 -25.20
C LEU A 275 -21.39 -65.47 -25.28
N THR A 276 -20.39 -65.66 -24.44
CA THR A 276 -19.61 -66.90 -24.37
C THR A 276 -19.79 -67.56 -23.01
N GLY A 277 -19.60 -68.88 -22.96
CA GLY A 277 -19.85 -69.68 -21.75
C GLY A 277 -21.33 -70.03 -21.57
N ALA A 278 -21.68 -70.52 -20.37
CA ALA A 278 -23.06 -70.86 -20.03
C ALA A 278 -23.88 -69.59 -19.79
N VAL A 279 -24.95 -69.41 -20.54
CA VAL A 279 -25.91 -68.31 -20.37
C VAL A 279 -27.18 -68.86 -19.75
N THR A 280 -27.58 -68.32 -18.60
CA THR A 280 -28.88 -68.59 -17.98
C THR A 280 -29.74 -67.35 -18.09
N ILE A 281 -30.94 -67.48 -18.62
CA ILE A 281 -31.93 -66.40 -18.65
C ILE A 281 -33.09 -66.84 -17.75
N VAL A 282 -33.47 -65.98 -16.81
CA VAL A 282 -34.62 -66.22 -15.93
C VAL A 282 -35.82 -65.45 -16.46
N GLY A 283 -36.93 -66.13 -16.66
CA GLY A 283 -38.14 -65.58 -17.28
C GLY A 283 -38.30 -65.96 -18.75
N ALA A 284 -39.24 -65.30 -19.43
CA ALA A 284 -39.55 -65.61 -20.83
C ALA A 284 -38.48 -65.06 -21.77
N VAL A 285 -38.07 -65.87 -22.75
CA VAL A 285 -37.15 -65.47 -23.83
C VAL A 285 -37.94 -65.36 -25.14
N GLY A 286 -38.00 -64.16 -25.69
CA GLY A 286 -38.53 -63.92 -27.04
C GLY A 286 -37.39 -63.86 -28.05
N ILE A 287 -37.43 -64.70 -29.09
CA ILE A 287 -36.51 -64.62 -30.22
C ILE A 287 -37.30 -64.32 -31.48
N THR A 288 -37.04 -63.17 -32.08
CA THR A 288 -37.59 -62.80 -33.38
C THR A 288 -36.50 -62.96 -34.43
N GLY A 289 -36.58 -64.04 -35.21
CA GLY A 289 -35.60 -64.35 -36.25
C GLY A 289 -35.20 -65.83 -36.29
N LYS A 290 -34.15 -66.13 -37.05
CA LYS A 290 -33.61 -67.49 -37.17
C LYS A 290 -32.69 -67.81 -36.01
N VAL A 291 -33.01 -68.84 -35.25
CA VAL A 291 -32.05 -69.50 -34.35
C VAL A 291 -31.24 -70.50 -35.15
N THR A 292 -29.90 -70.40 -35.09
CA THR A 292 -28.99 -71.40 -35.67
C THR A 292 -28.15 -71.97 -34.54
N MET A 293 -28.29 -73.26 -34.31
CA MET A 293 -27.34 -73.99 -33.47
C MET A 293 -26.16 -74.40 -34.34
N VAL A 294 -24.96 -74.18 -33.82
CA VAL A 294 -23.71 -74.60 -34.47
C VAL A 294 -23.24 -75.88 -33.77
N GLU A 295 -22.72 -76.86 -34.51
CA GLU A 295 -22.26 -78.16 -34.02
C GLU A 295 -23.36 -79.06 -33.41
N ASP A 296 -22.99 -80.13 -32.69
CA ASP A 296 -23.90 -81.15 -32.08
C ASP A 296 -24.62 -80.65 -30.81
N ASN A 297 -24.93 -79.36 -30.74
CA ASN A 297 -25.61 -78.77 -29.60
C ASN A 297 -27.09 -79.20 -29.56
N GLN A 298 -27.55 -79.65 -28.38
CA GLN A 298 -28.91 -80.11 -28.15
C GLN A 298 -29.76 -79.00 -27.52
N ILE A 299 -31.00 -78.83 -28.00
CA ILE A 299 -32.04 -78.09 -27.26
C ILE A 299 -32.83 -79.11 -26.46
N SER A 300 -32.78 -78.98 -25.15
CA SER A 300 -33.65 -79.73 -24.25
C SER A 300 -34.68 -78.76 -23.66
N PHE A 301 -35.95 -79.03 -23.93
CA PHE A 301 -37.06 -78.35 -23.26
C PHE A 301 -37.43 -79.17 -22.03
N TYR A 302 -37.34 -78.55 -20.87
CA TYR A 302 -37.84 -79.12 -19.63
C TYR A 302 -39.14 -78.39 -19.28
N ASP A 303 -40.19 -79.15 -18.97
CA ASP A 303 -41.43 -78.59 -18.44
C ASP A 303 -41.26 -78.37 -16.93
N ASP A 304 -41.81 -77.28 -16.41
CA ASP A 304 -41.74 -76.91 -14.99
C ASP A 304 -42.90 -77.60 -14.25
N THR A 305 -42.82 -78.92 -14.12
CA THR A 305 -43.74 -79.72 -13.26
C THR A 305 -43.15 -79.98 -11.89
#